data_AF-F6UF93-F1
#
_entry.id   AF-F6UF93-F1
#
_cell.length_a   1.000
_cell.length_b   1.000
_cell.length_c   1.000
_cell.angle_alpha   90.00
_cell.angle_beta   90.00
_cell.angle_gamma   90.00
#
_symmetry.space_group_name_H-M   'P 1'
#
loop_
_entity.id
_entity.type
_entity.pdbx_description
1 polymer ?
#
loop_
_entity_poly.entity_id
_entity_poly.type
_entity_poly.pdbx_seq_one_letter_code
_entity_poly.pdbx_strand_id
1 'polypeptide(L)'
;MGPFCQPVGIIIWILLVFAASALGGSDRGRKKIVHVLEDESGAVVVQTAPGKVVTHRGGTIVLPCRYHYDISAHDEDEIRLKWTKVTDPLAFRDVFVAMGKERRAFGSYRGRTSLQEDGPGDASLIIRNVTLQDYGRYECEVTNELEDDAGMVSLDLEGVIFPYHPRLGRYTLTYPEAQRACAEQDGILASYEQLHAAWREGLDWCNAGWLQDGSVQYPVGQPREECGRRESPVGVRNYGYRHKEDERYDAFCFTSNLQSQVFFLKPYRKVSFPEAVRACAGSGAAVAKVGQLYAAWKLQLLDRCEAGWLGDGSVRYPIVNPRARCGGQRPGVRNLGFPDKKHRLFGVYCYRAPGSRDPGAARWGWGWRDPSAWRPLHV
;
A
#
# COMPACT_ATOMS: atom_id res chain seq x y z
N MET A 1 -44.02 44.83 -35.44
CA MET A 1 -43.26 45.92 -36.08
C MET A 1 -42.02 45.29 -36.72
N GLY A 2 -41.85 45.40 -38.04
CA GLY A 2 -40.56 45.14 -38.71
C GLY A 2 -39.87 46.48 -39.04
N PRO A 3 -38.95 46.56 -40.04
CA PRO A 3 -38.39 45.48 -40.86
C PRO A 3 -36.85 45.59 -41.13
N PHE A 4 -36.34 44.73 -42.03
CA PHE A 4 -35.16 44.82 -42.92
C PHE A 4 -34.40 46.18 -43.06
N CYS A 5 -33.06 46.17 -43.20
CA CYS A 5 -32.30 46.11 -44.49
C CYS A 5 -30.79 46.46 -44.33
N GLN A 6 -29.97 46.19 -45.38
CA GLN A 6 -28.50 46.48 -45.47
C GLN A 6 -28.25 47.79 -46.30
N PRO A 7 -27.16 48.00 -47.10
CA PRO A 7 -25.69 47.78 -46.97
C PRO A 7 -24.79 48.98 -47.42
N VAL A 8 -23.48 48.97 -47.07
CA VAL A 8 -22.33 49.63 -47.79
C VAL A 8 -21.01 48.89 -47.41
N GLY A 9 -19.93 48.75 -48.20
CA GLY A 9 -19.73 48.88 -49.66
C GLY A 9 -18.29 49.25 -50.11
N ILE A 10 -17.69 48.47 -51.04
CA ILE A 10 -16.53 48.77 -51.96
C ILE A 10 -15.14 48.92 -51.26
N ILE A 11 -13.94 48.46 -51.69
CA ILE A 11 -13.21 48.29 -52.98
C ILE A 11 -12.21 47.10 -52.84
N ILE A 12 -12.31 45.96 -53.55
CA ILE A 12 -11.79 45.64 -54.91
C ILE A 12 -10.31 45.97 -55.19
N TRP A 13 -9.44 44.95 -55.25
CA TRP A 13 -8.50 44.78 -56.37
C TRP A 13 -8.31 43.30 -56.68
N ILE A 14 -8.68 42.92 -57.90
CA ILE A 14 -8.41 41.62 -58.52
C ILE A 14 -7.26 41.82 -59.49
N LEU A 15 -6.31 40.90 -59.57
CA LEU A 15 -5.64 40.55 -60.83
C LEU A 15 -5.17 39.09 -60.81
N LEU A 16 -5.84 38.28 -61.62
CA LEU A 16 -5.47 36.90 -61.99
C LEU A 16 -4.60 36.92 -63.25
N VAL A 17 -3.73 35.91 -63.41
CA VAL A 17 -3.35 35.17 -64.64
C VAL A 17 -2.28 34.13 -64.18
N PHE A 18 -2.56 32.83 -64.09
CA PHE A 18 -2.50 31.79 -65.16
C PHE A 18 -1.11 31.67 -65.84
N ALA A 19 -0.51 30.49 -66.10
CA ALA A 19 -0.92 29.09 -65.92
C ALA A 19 0.29 28.11 -66.00
N ALA A 20 -0.02 26.82 -65.85
CA ALA A 20 0.67 25.65 -66.41
C ALA A 20 1.93 25.07 -65.72
N SER A 21 2.01 23.74 -65.83
CA SER A 21 2.82 22.81 -65.04
C SER A 21 3.77 21.96 -65.89
N ALA A 22 4.96 21.63 -65.38
CA ALA A 22 5.65 20.37 -65.74
C ALA A 22 6.77 19.96 -64.75
N LEU A 23 6.68 18.72 -64.25
CA LEU A 23 7.73 17.70 -64.11
C LEU A 23 9.07 18.00 -63.36
N GLY A 24 9.21 17.34 -62.20
CA GLY A 24 10.30 16.36 -61.97
C GLY A 24 11.68 16.86 -61.49
N GLY A 25 12.14 16.37 -60.32
CA GLY A 25 13.49 16.67 -59.85
C GLY A 25 13.90 16.08 -58.50
N SER A 26 14.21 14.77 -58.49
CA SER A 26 15.01 14.03 -57.49
C SER A 26 14.97 14.47 -56.02
N ASP A 27 14.31 13.66 -55.19
CA ASP A 27 14.73 13.47 -53.80
C ASP A 27 16.21 13.05 -53.77
N ARG A 28 17.01 13.71 -52.93
CA ARG A 28 18.37 13.30 -52.56
C ARG A 28 18.57 13.66 -51.09
N GLY A 29 18.30 12.67 -50.24
CA GLY A 29 18.43 12.75 -48.79
C GLY A 29 19.77 13.35 -48.35
N ARG A 30 19.73 14.62 -47.93
CA ARG A 30 20.84 15.28 -47.26
C ARG A 30 20.88 14.71 -45.84
N LYS A 31 21.66 13.64 -45.65
CA LYS A 31 21.97 13.09 -44.31
C LYS A 31 22.51 14.24 -43.47
N LYS A 32 21.67 14.80 -42.59
CA LYS A 32 22.14 15.59 -41.45
C LYS A 32 22.86 14.60 -40.55
N ILE A 33 24.19 14.56 -40.69
CA ILE A 33 25.05 14.07 -39.63
C ILE A 33 24.85 15.08 -38.51
N VAL A 34 23.98 14.72 -37.56
CA VAL A 34 23.94 15.39 -36.28
C VAL A 34 25.22 14.96 -35.60
N HIS A 35 26.23 15.83 -35.62
CA HIS A 35 27.26 15.78 -34.60
C HIS A 35 26.54 16.09 -33.29
N VAL A 36 26.08 15.03 -32.63
CA VAL A 36 25.96 15.04 -31.18
C VAL A 36 27.40 15.25 -30.73
N LEU A 37 27.69 16.47 -30.27
CA LEU A 37 28.78 16.64 -29.33
C LEU A 37 28.36 15.77 -28.15
N GLU A 38 29.09 14.68 -27.92
CA GLU A 38 29.07 14.02 -26.63
C GLU A 38 29.54 15.10 -25.65
N ASP A 39 28.63 15.57 -24.80
CA ASP A 39 29.00 16.40 -23.68
C ASP A 39 29.87 15.51 -22.78
N GLU A 40 31.20 15.73 -22.80
CA GLU A 40 32.15 15.20 -21.81
C GLU A 40 31.94 15.87 -20.43
N SER A 41 30.68 16.00 -20.02
CA SER A 41 30.26 16.22 -18.65
C SER A 41 30.36 14.89 -17.90
N GLY A 42 31.04 14.87 -16.75
CA GLY A 42 31.17 13.69 -15.88
C GLY A 42 29.87 13.37 -15.12
N ALA A 43 28.77 13.34 -15.85
CA ALA A 43 27.42 13.42 -15.31
C ALA A 43 26.95 12.11 -14.71
N VAL A 44 26.42 12.19 -13.49
CA VAL A 44 25.78 11.07 -12.81
C VAL A 44 24.36 10.95 -13.33
N VAL A 45 23.99 9.79 -13.87
CA VAL A 45 22.62 9.51 -14.33
C VAL A 45 22.05 8.32 -13.58
N VAL A 46 21.03 8.57 -12.76
CA VAL A 46 20.33 7.57 -11.95
C VAL A 46 19.14 6.98 -12.70
N GLN A 47 19.19 5.66 -12.88
CA GLN A 47 18.14 4.84 -13.48
C GLN A 47 17.49 3.96 -12.42
N THR A 48 16.29 4.33 -12.00
CA THR A 48 15.41 3.48 -11.18
C THR A 48 14.39 2.75 -12.05
N ALA A 49 14.03 1.52 -11.67
CA ALA A 49 13.05 0.75 -12.45
C ALA A 49 11.67 1.42 -12.45
N PRO A 50 11.01 1.60 -13.61
CA PRO A 50 9.72 2.27 -13.68
C PRO A 50 8.62 1.43 -13.03
N GLY A 51 7.94 1.98 -12.02
CA GLY A 51 6.73 1.41 -11.44
C GLY A 51 6.80 1.19 -9.92
N LYS A 52 6.17 0.10 -9.47
CA LYS A 52 6.10 -0.28 -8.06
C LYS A 52 6.73 -1.66 -7.85
N VAL A 53 7.58 -1.79 -6.84
CA VAL A 53 8.04 -3.09 -6.35
C VAL A 53 7.11 -3.57 -5.25
N VAL A 54 6.68 -4.84 -5.32
CA VAL A 54 5.67 -5.40 -4.41
C VAL A 54 6.27 -6.51 -3.57
N THR A 55 5.95 -6.54 -2.28
CA THR A 55 6.34 -7.61 -1.36
C THR A 55 5.25 -7.83 -0.31
N HIS A 56 5.48 -8.74 0.64
CA HIS A 56 4.59 -8.98 1.78
C HIS A 56 5.31 -8.70 3.11
N ARG A 57 4.53 -8.42 4.16
CA ARG A 57 5.07 -8.23 5.52
C ARG A 57 5.89 -9.44 5.99
N GLY A 58 7.12 -9.18 6.44
CA GLY A 58 8.12 -10.19 6.80
C GLY A 58 9.02 -10.62 5.65
N GLY A 59 8.67 -10.28 4.40
CA GLY A 59 9.46 -10.59 3.21
C GLY A 59 10.77 -9.81 3.14
N THR A 60 11.50 -10.05 2.05
CA THR A 60 12.66 -9.26 1.62
C THR A 60 12.33 -8.65 0.26
N ILE A 61 12.80 -7.43 0.00
CA ILE A 61 12.60 -6.74 -1.27
C ILE A 61 13.87 -5.98 -1.66
N VAL A 62 14.07 -5.83 -2.96
CA VAL A 62 15.09 -4.96 -3.57
C VAL A 62 14.39 -3.68 -4.03
N LEU A 63 14.95 -2.52 -3.69
CA LEU A 63 14.62 -1.25 -4.32
C LEU A 63 15.66 -1.01 -5.44
N PRO A 64 15.30 -1.21 -6.73
CA PRO A 64 16.26 -1.15 -7.82
C PRO A 64 16.69 0.30 -8.10
N CYS A 65 17.99 0.53 -8.04
CA CYS A 65 18.63 1.79 -8.41
C CYS A 65 19.98 1.48 -9.04
N ARG A 66 20.16 1.87 -10.30
CA ARG A 66 21.45 1.85 -10.97
C ARG A 66 21.86 3.26 -11.33
N TYR A 67 23.15 3.52 -11.37
CA TYR A 67 23.70 4.78 -11.83
C TYR A 67 24.78 4.53 -12.88
N HIS A 68 24.90 5.46 -13.81
CA HIS A 68 25.99 5.54 -14.76
C HIS A 68 26.82 6.79 -14.44
N TYR A 69 28.14 6.64 -14.48
CA TYR A 69 29.12 7.70 -14.29
C TYR A 69 30.26 7.47 -15.28
N ASP A 70 30.93 8.53 -15.71
CA ASP A 70 32.12 8.39 -16.55
C ASP A 70 33.35 8.09 -15.70
N ILE A 71 33.98 6.94 -15.95
CA ILE A 71 35.07 6.37 -15.15
C ILE A 71 36.39 7.15 -15.33
N SER A 72 36.43 8.10 -16.27
CA SER A 72 37.65 8.82 -16.65
C SER A 72 38.15 9.89 -15.66
N ALA A 73 37.41 10.23 -14.59
CA ALA A 73 37.71 11.42 -13.77
C ALA A 73 37.76 11.27 -12.22
N HIS A 74 37.13 10.27 -11.58
CA HIS A 74 36.96 10.22 -10.11
C HIS A 74 37.14 8.81 -9.51
N ASP A 75 37.36 8.72 -8.20
CA ASP A 75 37.51 7.46 -7.46
C ASP A 75 36.13 6.85 -7.10
N GLU A 76 35.98 5.53 -7.16
CA GLU A 76 34.76 4.85 -6.69
C GLU A 76 34.53 5.05 -5.18
N ASP A 77 35.60 5.25 -4.40
CA ASP A 77 35.51 5.52 -2.96
C ASP A 77 34.91 6.92 -2.65
N GLU A 78 34.85 7.84 -3.62
CA GLU A 78 34.25 9.19 -3.49
C GLU A 78 32.72 9.20 -3.71
N ILE A 79 32.16 8.16 -4.36
CA ILE A 79 30.73 8.11 -4.69
C ILE A 79 29.89 7.90 -3.43
N ARG A 80 29.01 8.87 -3.14
CA ARG A 80 28.08 8.82 -2.03
C ARG A 80 26.70 8.36 -2.51
N LEU A 81 26.25 7.23 -1.96
CA LEU A 81 24.89 6.71 -2.17
C LEU A 81 24.04 7.01 -0.93
N LYS A 82 22.87 7.62 -1.13
CA LYS A 82 21.94 7.99 -0.06
C LYS A 82 20.53 7.54 -0.41
N TRP A 83 19.99 6.67 0.43
CA TRP A 83 18.59 6.26 0.37
C TRP A 83 17.78 7.00 1.43
N THR A 84 16.73 7.69 1.01
CA THR A 84 15.75 8.33 1.90
C THR A 84 14.36 7.73 1.68
N LYS A 85 13.46 7.91 2.66
CA LYS A 85 12.03 7.63 2.52
C LYS A 85 11.24 8.92 2.61
N VAL A 86 10.38 9.16 1.63
CA VAL A 86 9.41 10.27 1.65
C VAL A 86 8.38 10.02 2.76
N THR A 87 8.26 10.95 3.70
CA THR A 87 7.26 10.92 4.79
C THR A 87 6.16 11.95 4.61
N ASP A 88 6.48 13.09 3.98
CA ASP A 88 5.58 14.16 3.55
C ASP A 88 6.17 14.75 2.24
N PRO A 89 5.42 15.45 1.36
CA PRO A 89 5.99 16.03 0.14
C PRO A 89 7.23 16.90 0.31
N LEU A 90 7.49 17.44 1.51
CA LEU A 90 8.69 18.22 1.84
C LEU A 90 9.57 17.59 2.93
N ALA A 91 9.29 16.35 3.36
CA ALA A 91 10.01 15.69 4.43
C ALA A 91 10.50 14.29 4.05
N PHE A 92 11.79 14.09 4.22
CA PHE A 92 12.51 12.86 3.91
C PHE A 92 13.15 12.32 5.20
N ARG A 93 13.18 10.99 5.34
CA ARG A 93 13.82 10.31 6.47
C ARG A 93 14.92 9.40 5.95
N ASP A 94 16.14 9.58 6.45
CA ASP A 94 17.27 8.72 6.11
C ASP A 94 16.95 7.23 6.36
N VAL A 95 17.33 6.40 5.39
CA VAL A 95 17.18 4.95 5.42
C VAL A 95 18.56 4.30 5.50
N PHE A 96 19.43 4.66 4.56
CA PHE A 96 20.76 4.08 4.39
C PHE A 96 21.68 5.08 3.69
N VAL A 97 22.96 5.14 4.09
CA VAL A 97 24.01 5.91 3.41
C VAL A 97 25.24 5.03 3.24
N ALA A 98 25.91 5.17 2.11
CA ALA A 98 27.15 4.49 1.75
C ALA A 98 28.12 5.46 1.08
N MET A 99 29.41 5.32 1.35
CA MET A 99 30.51 6.03 0.68
C MET A 99 31.77 5.18 0.83
N GLY A 100 32.44 4.85 -0.27
CA GLY A 100 33.55 3.89 -0.29
C GLY A 100 33.25 2.57 0.44
N LYS A 101 33.92 2.30 1.56
CA LYS A 101 33.67 1.13 2.45
C LYS A 101 32.75 1.43 3.63
N GLU A 102 32.40 2.68 3.88
CA GLU A 102 31.48 3.04 4.96
C GLU A 102 30.03 2.74 4.58
N ARG A 103 29.27 2.18 5.53
CA ARG A 103 27.87 1.76 5.36
C ARG A 103 27.10 2.08 6.64
N ARG A 104 26.02 2.86 6.56
CA ARG A 104 25.25 3.32 7.73
C ARG A 104 23.75 3.24 7.51
N ALA A 105 23.07 2.44 8.32
CA ALA A 105 21.61 2.34 8.36
C ALA A 105 21.00 3.18 9.49
N PHE A 106 19.78 3.68 9.27
CA PHE A 106 19.11 4.63 10.17
C PHE A 106 17.79 4.10 10.73
N GLY A 107 17.40 4.59 11.92
CA GLY A 107 16.14 4.22 12.57
C GLY A 107 15.86 2.71 12.61
N SER A 108 14.64 2.33 12.19
CA SER A 108 14.18 0.95 12.09
C SER A 108 14.76 0.15 10.92
N TYR A 109 15.63 0.72 10.08
CA TYR A 109 16.31 0.02 8.99
C TYR A 109 17.63 -0.64 9.41
N ARG A 110 18.15 -0.30 10.60
CA ARG A 110 19.36 -0.91 11.17
C ARG A 110 19.26 -2.43 11.26
N GLY A 111 20.32 -3.12 10.85
CA GLY A 111 20.42 -4.58 10.88
C GLY A 111 19.56 -5.33 9.85
N ARG A 112 18.83 -4.61 8.98
CA ARG A 112 17.98 -5.24 7.94
C ARG A 112 18.12 -4.62 6.55
N THR A 113 18.87 -3.52 6.40
CA THR A 113 19.22 -2.95 5.10
C THR A 113 20.69 -3.20 4.73
N SER A 114 20.92 -3.44 3.45
CA SER A 114 22.24 -3.54 2.81
C SER A 114 22.11 -3.11 1.36
N LEU A 115 23.21 -2.72 0.71
CA LEU A 115 23.24 -2.67 -0.75
C LEU A 115 23.20 -4.10 -1.32
N GLN A 116 22.93 -4.19 -2.62
CA GLN A 116 22.98 -5.44 -3.40
C GLN A 116 24.37 -5.64 -4.02
N GLU A 117 24.95 -4.59 -4.61
CA GLU A 117 26.32 -4.57 -5.14
C GLU A 117 26.52 -5.58 -6.31
N ASP A 118 25.47 -5.79 -7.14
CA ASP A 118 25.49 -6.65 -8.33
C ASP A 118 26.19 -5.96 -9.53
N GLY A 119 27.47 -5.64 -9.33
CA GLY A 119 28.38 -5.04 -10.30
C GLY A 119 28.50 -3.51 -10.22
N PRO A 120 29.37 -2.91 -11.06
CA PRO A 120 29.56 -1.46 -11.11
C PRO A 120 28.26 -0.72 -11.39
N GLY A 121 28.05 0.41 -10.72
CA GLY A 121 26.84 1.22 -10.87
C GLY A 121 25.59 0.66 -10.16
N ASP A 122 25.66 -0.43 -9.38
CA ASP A 122 24.49 -0.92 -8.63
C ASP A 122 24.36 -0.29 -7.23
N ALA A 123 23.39 0.62 -7.09
CA ALA A 123 23.03 1.26 -5.83
C ALA A 123 21.76 0.65 -5.18
N SER A 124 21.30 -0.50 -5.68
CA SER A 124 20.04 -1.11 -5.25
C SER A 124 20.03 -1.49 -3.76
N LEU A 125 18.95 -1.12 -3.05
CA LEU A 125 18.83 -1.35 -1.61
C LEU A 125 18.01 -2.59 -1.30
N ILE A 126 18.62 -3.56 -0.63
CA ILE A 126 17.94 -4.71 -0.05
C ILE A 126 17.31 -4.30 1.29
N ILE A 127 16.00 -4.49 1.45
CA ILE A 127 15.27 -4.35 2.71
C ILE A 127 14.75 -5.73 3.14
N ARG A 128 15.28 -6.26 4.24
CA ARG A 128 14.84 -7.53 4.87
C ARG A 128 13.77 -7.28 5.93
N ASN A 129 12.98 -8.32 6.24
CA ASN A 129 11.90 -8.29 7.25
C ASN A 129 11.01 -7.05 7.13
N VAL A 130 10.38 -6.90 5.96
CA VAL A 130 9.59 -5.71 5.60
C VAL A 130 8.38 -5.55 6.53
N THR A 131 8.14 -4.32 6.99
CA THR A 131 7.06 -3.95 7.92
C THR A 131 6.00 -3.11 7.23
N LEU A 132 4.81 -2.97 7.84
CA LEU A 132 3.78 -2.04 7.33
C LEU A 132 4.30 -0.59 7.22
N GLN A 133 5.24 -0.19 8.09
CA GLN A 133 5.84 1.15 8.10
C GLN A 133 6.86 1.38 6.97
N ASP A 134 7.14 0.36 6.16
CA ASP A 134 8.00 0.45 4.98
C ASP A 134 7.21 0.75 3.70
N TYR A 135 5.89 0.58 3.68
CA TYR A 135 5.06 1.03 2.55
C TYR A 135 5.32 2.51 2.24
N GLY A 136 5.57 2.85 0.98
CA GLY A 136 5.72 4.23 0.52
C GLY A 136 6.77 4.43 -0.56
N ARG A 137 7.14 5.70 -0.77
CA ARG A 137 8.12 6.12 -1.77
C ARG A 137 9.50 6.31 -1.15
N TYR A 138 10.50 5.90 -1.89
CA TYR A 138 11.91 5.96 -1.55
C TYR A 138 12.65 6.69 -2.67
N GLU A 139 13.70 7.37 -2.29
CA GLU A 139 14.57 8.16 -3.15
C GLU A 139 15.97 7.57 -3.05
N CYS A 140 16.61 7.36 -4.20
CA CYS A 140 17.99 6.94 -4.34
C CYS A 140 18.77 8.11 -4.92
N GLU A 141 19.51 8.81 -4.07
CA GLU A 141 20.36 9.95 -4.39
C GLU A 141 21.80 9.44 -4.55
N VAL A 142 22.42 9.78 -5.67
CA VAL A 142 23.81 9.45 -5.99
C VAL A 142 24.56 10.76 -6.22
N THR A 143 25.64 10.97 -5.47
CA THR A 143 26.41 12.22 -5.48
C THR A 143 27.89 11.90 -5.68
N ASN A 144 28.56 12.61 -6.59
CA ASN A 144 30.02 12.67 -6.68
C ASN A 144 30.52 14.08 -6.28
N GLU A 145 31.77 14.45 -6.55
CA GLU A 145 32.30 15.78 -6.18
C GLU A 145 31.67 16.96 -6.93
N LEU A 146 31.05 16.71 -8.09
CA LEU A 146 30.61 17.73 -9.05
C LEU A 146 29.10 17.78 -9.28
N GLU A 147 28.42 16.64 -9.20
CA GLU A 147 27.04 16.45 -9.62
C GLU A 147 26.25 15.48 -8.70
N ASP A 148 24.95 15.71 -8.61
CA ASP A 148 23.98 14.83 -7.94
C ASP A 148 22.77 14.54 -8.84
N ASP A 149 22.32 13.29 -8.85
CA ASP A 149 21.05 12.88 -9.49
C ASP A 149 20.30 11.89 -8.58
N ALA A 150 18.98 11.82 -8.75
CA ALA A 150 18.08 11.10 -7.86
C ALA A 150 16.94 10.35 -8.57
N GLY A 151 16.79 9.08 -8.24
CA GLY A 151 15.72 8.21 -8.75
C GLY A 151 14.68 7.83 -7.69
N MET A 152 13.43 7.64 -8.11
CA MET A 152 12.30 7.36 -7.21
C MET A 152 11.76 5.93 -7.36
N VAL A 153 11.67 5.19 -6.24
CA VAL A 153 11.13 3.83 -6.18
C VAL A 153 9.93 3.77 -5.24
N SER A 154 8.84 3.10 -5.66
CA SER A 154 7.66 2.88 -4.82
C SER A 154 7.59 1.45 -4.30
N LEU A 155 7.65 1.27 -2.97
CA LEU A 155 7.43 -0.01 -2.29
C LEU A 155 5.95 -0.15 -1.94
N ASP A 156 5.27 -1.10 -2.57
CA ASP A 156 3.89 -1.51 -2.26
C ASP A 156 3.85 -2.84 -1.50
N LEU A 157 2.75 -3.11 -0.80
CA LEU A 157 2.57 -4.32 -0.01
C LEU A 157 1.33 -5.10 -0.47
N GLU A 158 1.46 -6.41 -0.62
CA GLU A 158 0.31 -7.30 -0.71
C GLU A 158 -0.53 -7.19 0.57
N GLY A 159 -1.84 -7.01 0.43
CA GLY A 159 -2.69 -6.74 1.58
C GLY A 159 -4.16 -6.52 1.28
N VAL A 160 -4.85 -5.91 2.24
CA VAL A 160 -6.29 -5.70 2.22
C VAL A 160 -6.65 -4.40 2.94
N ILE A 161 -7.61 -3.68 2.38
CA ILE A 161 -8.25 -2.53 3.05
C ILE A 161 -9.43 -2.98 3.89
N PHE A 162 -9.56 -2.36 5.05
CA PHE A 162 -10.74 -2.43 5.89
C PHE A 162 -11.22 -1.05 6.33
N PRO A 163 -12.52 -0.75 6.18
CA PRO A 163 -13.13 0.41 6.82
C PRO A 163 -13.14 0.24 8.34
N TYR A 164 -12.83 1.32 9.07
CA TYR A 164 -12.78 1.34 10.52
C TYR A 164 -13.44 2.60 11.11
N HIS A 165 -14.24 2.40 12.14
CA HIS A 165 -14.69 3.43 13.06
C HIS A 165 -14.68 2.85 14.49
N PRO A 166 -14.44 3.67 15.54
CA PRO A 166 -14.39 3.21 16.91
C PRO A 166 -15.80 2.96 17.49
N ARG A 167 -15.84 2.47 18.73
CA ARG A 167 -17.08 2.26 19.51
C ARG A 167 -17.92 3.53 19.70
N LEU A 168 -17.29 4.70 19.69
CA LEU A 168 -17.97 6.00 19.88
C LEU A 168 -18.90 6.37 18.70
N GLY A 169 -18.76 5.71 17.56
CA GLY A 169 -19.59 5.93 16.38
C GLY A 169 -18.78 6.33 15.15
N ARG A 170 -19.50 6.61 14.06
CA ARG A 170 -18.94 7.10 12.80
C ARG A 170 -18.53 8.56 12.89
N TYR A 171 -17.58 8.99 12.07
CA TYR A 171 -17.15 10.39 11.94
C TYR A 171 -16.66 10.98 13.26
N THR A 172 -15.87 10.21 14.00
CA THR A 172 -15.35 10.59 15.32
C THR A 172 -13.84 10.84 15.34
N LEU A 173 -13.08 10.41 14.32
CA LEU A 173 -11.62 10.43 14.30
C LEU A 173 -11.08 11.65 13.54
N THR A 174 -10.22 12.45 14.18
CA THR A 174 -9.28 13.34 13.48
C THR A 174 -8.23 12.53 12.71
N TYR A 175 -7.42 13.15 11.85
CA TYR A 175 -6.40 12.42 11.09
C TYR A 175 -5.35 11.73 11.99
N PRO A 176 -4.78 12.36 13.04
CA PRO A 176 -3.89 11.68 13.98
C PRO A 176 -4.60 10.60 14.84
N GLU A 177 -5.90 10.73 15.09
CA GLU A 177 -6.70 9.69 15.73
C GLU A 177 -6.91 8.49 14.78
N ALA A 178 -7.14 8.74 13.50
CA ALA A 178 -7.29 7.72 12.46
C ALA A 178 -5.99 6.93 12.22
N GLN A 179 -4.84 7.60 12.16
CA GLN A 179 -3.53 6.93 12.12
C GLN A 179 -3.33 5.98 13.31
N ARG A 180 -3.58 6.46 14.54
CA ARG A 180 -3.46 5.65 15.75
C ARG A 180 -4.45 4.48 15.77
N ALA A 181 -5.70 4.72 15.37
CA ALA A 181 -6.74 3.71 15.30
C ALA A 181 -6.37 2.56 14.34
N CYS A 182 -5.83 2.86 13.16
CA CYS A 182 -5.34 1.81 12.26
C CYS A 182 -4.16 1.03 12.87
N ALA A 183 -3.19 1.71 13.49
CA ALA A 183 -2.04 1.08 14.14
C ALA A 183 -2.47 0.14 15.30
N GLU A 184 -3.41 0.58 16.13
CA GLU A 184 -4.02 -0.25 17.18
C GLU A 184 -4.65 -1.52 16.61
N GLN A 185 -5.22 -1.47 15.40
CA GLN A 185 -5.84 -2.60 14.71
C GLN A 185 -4.89 -3.43 13.83
N ASP A 186 -3.57 -3.25 13.93
CA ASP A 186 -2.55 -3.91 13.09
C ASP A 186 -2.64 -3.55 11.60
N GLY A 187 -2.81 -2.25 11.34
CA GLY A 187 -2.77 -1.64 10.01
C GLY A 187 -2.09 -0.26 10.02
N ILE A 188 -2.12 0.39 8.86
CA ILE A 188 -1.78 1.81 8.64
C ILE A 188 -2.98 2.48 7.95
N LEU A 189 -2.99 3.80 7.79
CA LEU A 189 -3.92 4.42 6.83
C LEU A 189 -3.60 3.92 5.42
N ALA A 190 -4.64 3.63 4.65
CA ALA A 190 -4.51 3.20 3.26
C ALA A 190 -4.13 4.37 2.35
N SER A 191 -3.46 4.07 1.23
CA SER A 191 -3.28 5.03 0.14
C SER A 191 -4.52 5.10 -0.77
N TYR A 192 -4.59 6.15 -1.60
CA TYR A 192 -5.63 6.26 -2.63
C TYR A 192 -5.58 5.09 -3.62
N GLU A 193 -4.38 4.67 -4.04
CA GLU A 193 -4.22 3.59 -5.02
C GLU A 193 -4.72 2.25 -4.46
N GLN A 194 -4.46 2.00 -3.18
CA GLN A 194 -5.00 0.83 -2.48
C GLN A 194 -6.53 0.92 -2.37
N LEU A 195 -7.10 2.09 -2.04
CA LEU A 195 -8.57 2.26 -1.96
C LEU A 195 -9.24 2.05 -3.32
N HIS A 196 -8.66 2.61 -4.37
CA HIS A 196 -9.14 2.45 -5.73
C HIS A 196 -9.00 1.00 -6.23
N ALA A 197 -7.93 0.30 -5.88
CA ALA A 197 -7.80 -1.14 -6.14
C ALA A 197 -8.91 -1.95 -5.42
N ALA A 198 -9.10 -1.72 -4.12
CA ALA A 198 -10.15 -2.40 -3.35
C ALA A 198 -11.56 -2.13 -3.89
N TRP A 199 -11.85 -0.90 -4.35
CA TRP A 199 -13.12 -0.56 -5.02
C TRP A 199 -13.32 -1.36 -6.32
N ARG A 200 -12.29 -1.47 -7.18
CA ARG A 200 -12.35 -2.31 -8.40
C ARG A 200 -12.57 -3.79 -8.07
N GLU A 201 -12.13 -4.25 -6.90
CA GLU A 201 -12.43 -5.60 -6.37
C GLU A 201 -13.80 -5.71 -5.67
N GLY A 202 -14.64 -4.67 -5.72
CA GLY A 202 -16.02 -4.67 -5.20
C GLY A 202 -16.21 -4.13 -3.80
N LEU A 203 -15.20 -3.45 -3.21
CA LEU A 203 -15.38 -2.68 -1.97
C LEU A 203 -16.38 -1.54 -2.21
N ASP A 204 -17.38 -1.48 -1.34
CA ASP A 204 -18.51 -0.58 -1.44
C ASP A 204 -18.88 -0.09 -0.04
N TRP A 205 -18.60 1.18 0.26
CA TRP A 205 -18.69 1.76 1.59
C TRP A 205 -19.18 3.21 1.53
N CYS A 206 -20.24 3.51 2.28
CA CYS A 206 -20.93 4.81 2.22
C CYS A 206 -20.32 5.89 3.13
N ASN A 207 -19.37 5.55 4.00
CA ASN A 207 -18.80 6.51 4.94
C ASN A 207 -17.49 7.10 4.41
N ALA A 208 -17.38 8.42 4.43
CA ALA A 208 -16.13 9.14 4.20
C ALA A 208 -15.09 8.79 5.28
N GLY A 209 -13.86 8.50 4.86
CA GLY A 209 -12.77 8.15 5.78
C GLY A 209 -11.42 8.70 5.33
N TRP A 210 -10.53 8.93 6.31
CA TRP A 210 -9.17 9.38 6.09
C TRP A 210 -8.33 8.36 5.30
N LEU A 211 -7.44 8.89 4.45
CA LEU A 211 -6.36 8.19 3.76
C LEU A 211 -4.99 8.74 4.20
N GLN A 212 -3.92 8.03 3.85
CA GLN A 212 -2.54 8.28 4.32
C GLN A 212 -1.99 9.66 3.93
N ASP A 213 -2.47 10.26 2.85
CA ASP A 213 -2.09 11.61 2.39
C ASP A 213 -2.81 12.73 3.15
N GLY A 214 -3.80 12.39 3.99
CA GLY A 214 -4.69 13.37 4.62
C GLY A 214 -5.86 13.80 3.73
N SER A 215 -6.09 13.13 2.59
CA SER A 215 -7.35 13.23 1.87
C SER A 215 -8.45 12.40 2.55
N VAL A 216 -9.70 12.75 2.26
CA VAL A 216 -10.88 12.05 2.77
C VAL A 216 -11.74 11.59 1.61
N GLN A 217 -11.97 10.28 1.51
CA GLN A 217 -12.60 9.66 0.35
C GLN A 217 -13.55 8.52 0.75
N TYR A 218 -14.38 8.02 -0.18
CA TYR A 218 -15.15 6.78 0.00
C TYR A 218 -15.51 6.07 -1.32
N PRO A 219 -15.44 4.72 -1.37
CA PRO A 219 -15.72 3.94 -2.56
C PRO A 219 -17.20 3.56 -2.68
N VAL A 220 -17.89 4.01 -3.73
CA VAL A 220 -19.28 3.63 -4.03
C VAL A 220 -19.31 2.62 -5.18
N GLY A 221 -19.69 1.37 -4.88
CA GLY A 221 -19.77 0.29 -5.86
C GLY A 221 -21.14 0.16 -6.55
N GLN A 222 -22.19 0.73 -5.96
CA GLN A 222 -23.55 0.74 -6.51
C GLN A 222 -24.23 2.10 -6.27
N PRO A 223 -24.91 2.70 -7.26
CA PRO A 223 -25.63 3.96 -7.06
C PRO A 223 -26.74 3.80 -6.02
N ARG A 224 -26.76 4.69 -5.03
CA ARG A 224 -27.80 4.78 -4.00
C ARG A 224 -27.88 6.18 -3.41
N GLU A 225 -29.06 6.53 -2.95
CA GLU A 225 -29.44 7.90 -2.57
C GLU A 225 -28.70 8.37 -1.32
N GLU A 226 -28.59 7.52 -0.29
CA GLU A 226 -27.89 7.88 0.97
C GLU A 226 -26.39 8.16 0.79
N CYS A 227 -25.79 7.78 -0.35
CA CYS A 227 -24.35 7.89 -0.62
C CYS A 227 -24.06 8.82 -1.81
N GLY A 228 -24.95 9.79 -2.04
CA GLY A 228 -24.87 10.76 -3.12
C GLY A 228 -26.25 11.12 -3.67
N ARG A 229 -26.56 10.59 -4.85
CA ARG A 229 -27.85 10.65 -5.56
C ARG A 229 -27.95 9.42 -6.45
N ARG A 230 -29.16 9.02 -6.86
CA ARG A 230 -29.39 7.82 -7.69
C ARG A 230 -28.70 7.87 -9.05
N GLU A 231 -28.58 9.05 -9.65
CA GLU A 231 -27.94 9.26 -10.97
C GLU A 231 -26.42 9.42 -10.87
N SER A 232 -25.85 9.41 -9.66
CA SER A 232 -24.41 9.62 -9.51
C SER A 232 -23.60 8.44 -10.07
N PRO A 233 -22.48 8.67 -10.76
CA PRO A 233 -21.59 7.60 -11.17
C PRO A 233 -21.02 6.85 -9.96
N VAL A 234 -20.72 5.56 -10.18
CA VAL A 234 -19.92 4.73 -9.26
C VAL A 234 -18.45 5.17 -9.32
N GLY A 235 -17.71 4.96 -8.23
CA GLY A 235 -16.32 5.37 -8.13
C GLY A 235 -15.87 5.66 -6.71
N VAL A 236 -14.59 6.00 -6.55
CA VAL A 236 -14.06 6.58 -5.32
C VAL A 236 -14.38 8.08 -5.32
N ARG A 237 -15.21 8.51 -4.37
CA ARG A 237 -15.60 9.91 -4.19
C ARG A 237 -14.60 10.61 -3.30
N ASN A 238 -14.21 11.82 -3.68
CA ASN A 238 -13.13 12.56 -3.05
C ASN A 238 -13.65 13.87 -2.44
N TYR A 239 -13.38 14.11 -1.14
CA TYR A 239 -13.64 15.38 -0.45
C TYR A 239 -12.41 16.30 -0.41
N GLY A 240 -11.29 15.86 -1.01
CA GLY A 240 -10.02 16.55 -1.02
C GLY A 240 -9.22 16.36 0.27
N TYR A 241 -8.14 17.14 0.39
CA TYR A 241 -7.42 17.31 1.65
C TYR A 241 -8.29 18.10 2.64
N ARG A 242 -8.35 17.63 3.89
CA ARG A 242 -9.18 18.20 4.97
C ARG A 242 -8.31 18.66 6.13
N HIS A 243 -8.84 19.51 7.01
CA HIS A 243 -8.11 19.98 8.20
C HIS A 243 -7.91 18.82 9.17
N LYS A 244 -6.64 18.40 9.32
CA LYS A 244 -6.23 17.15 9.97
C LYS A 244 -6.59 17.11 11.46
N GLU A 245 -6.63 18.27 12.11
CA GLU A 245 -6.81 18.46 13.54
C GLU A 245 -8.28 18.70 13.94
N ASP A 246 -9.04 19.43 13.11
CA ASP A 246 -10.39 19.92 13.44
C ASP A 246 -11.50 19.02 12.90
N GLU A 247 -11.31 18.42 11.72
CA GLU A 247 -12.35 17.62 11.05
C GLU A 247 -12.35 16.16 11.50
N ARG A 248 -13.51 15.50 11.41
CA ARG A 248 -13.71 14.14 11.92
C ARG A 248 -14.38 13.23 10.90
N TYR A 249 -13.78 12.08 10.66
CA TYR A 249 -14.23 11.09 9.69
C TYR A 249 -14.07 9.65 10.23
N ASP A 250 -14.40 8.65 9.41
CA ASP A 250 -13.96 7.26 9.65
C ASP A 250 -12.49 7.10 9.16
N ALA A 251 -11.97 5.88 9.13
CA ALA A 251 -10.65 5.57 8.57
C ALA A 251 -10.75 4.42 7.54
N PHE A 252 -10.01 4.52 6.43
CA PHE A 252 -9.69 3.35 5.62
C PHE A 252 -8.29 2.87 6.02
N CYS A 253 -8.24 1.73 6.70
CA CYS A 253 -7.00 1.13 7.13
C CYS A 253 -6.54 0.08 6.12
N PHE A 254 -5.24 -0.01 5.89
CA PHE A 254 -4.59 -1.08 5.13
C PHE A 254 -3.81 -2.01 6.08
N THR A 255 -3.82 -3.31 5.80
CA THR A 255 -2.96 -4.30 6.45
C THR A 255 -2.47 -5.33 5.45
N SER A 256 -1.37 -6.02 5.77
CA SER A 256 -0.66 -6.95 4.91
C SER A 256 -0.73 -8.38 5.48
N ASN A 257 -0.04 -9.33 4.85
CA ASN A 257 -0.01 -10.73 5.28
C ASN A 257 0.42 -10.88 6.75
N LEU A 258 -0.12 -11.90 7.41
CA LEU A 258 0.19 -12.23 8.79
C LEU A 258 1.27 -13.30 8.82
N GLN A 259 2.28 -13.09 9.66
CA GLN A 259 3.29 -14.11 10.00
C GLN A 259 2.72 -15.26 10.87
N SER A 260 1.42 -15.27 11.14
CA SER A 260 0.74 -16.27 11.98
C SER A 260 -0.77 -16.33 11.68
N GLN A 261 -1.49 -17.15 12.44
CA GLN A 261 -2.87 -17.55 12.15
C GLN A 261 -3.91 -16.87 13.06
N VAL A 262 -5.00 -16.39 12.46
CA VAL A 262 -6.26 -16.12 13.17
C VAL A 262 -7.13 -17.37 13.14
N PHE A 263 -7.65 -17.79 14.29
CA PHE A 263 -8.55 -18.93 14.41
C PHE A 263 -9.78 -18.58 15.24
N PHE A 264 -10.91 -19.21 14.93
CA PHE A 264 -12.12 -19.09 15.74
C PHE A 264 -12.09 -20.11 16.88
N LEU A 265 -12.01 -19.63 18.13
CA LEU A 265 -12.13 -20.48 19.29
C LEU A 265 -13.62 -20.75 19.54
N LYS A 266 -14.01 -22.03 19.59
CA LYS A 266 -15.37 -22.50 19.84
C LYS A 266 -15.50 -23.04 21.28
N PRO A 267 -15.65 -22.18 22.31
CA PRO A 267 -15.98 -22.65 23.66
C PRO A 267 -17.33 -23.36 23.70
N TYR A 268 -17.53 -24.26 24.68
CA TYR A 268 -18.77 -25.05 24.86
C TYR A 268 -20.04 -24.21 24.91
N ARG A 269 -19.93 -22.98 25.44
CA ARG A 269 -20.96 -21.94 25.41
C ARG A 269 -20.35 -20.66 24.84
N LYS A 270 -21.17 -19.82 24.22
CA LYS A 270 -20.79 -18.45 23.85
C LYS A 270 -20.40 -17.65 25.10
N VAL A 271 -19.46 -16.72 24.94
CA VAL A 271 -18.75 -16.02 26.01
C VAL A 271 -18.95 -14.50 25.94
N SER A 272 -18.91 -13.85 27.10
CA SER A 272 -18.78 -12.40 27.22
C SER A 272 -17.39 -11.94 26.78
N PHE A 273 -17.18 -10.64 26.53
CA PHE A 273 -15.87 -10.14 26.10
C PHE A 273 -14.74 -10.41 27.12
N PRO A 274 -14.91 -10.24 28.45
CA PRO A 274 -13.88 -10.60 29.43
C PRO A 274 -13.59 -12.11 29.52
N GLU A 275 -14.58 -12.97 29.25
CA GLU A 275 -14.36 -14.41 29.13
C GLU A 275 -13.61 -14.75 27.82
N ALA A 276 -13.93 -14.08 26.72
CA ALA A 276 -13.26 -14.24 25.43
C ALA A 276 -11.76 -13.91 25.50
N VAL A 277 -11.39 -12.82 26.18
CA VAL A 277 -9.98 -12.47 26.44
C VAL A 277 -9.26 -13.57 27.21
N ARG A 278 -9.85 -14.09 28.30
CA ARG A 278 -9.27 -15.20 29.08
C ARG A 278 -9.19 -16.50 28.28
N ALA A 279 -10.16 -16.78 27.41
CA ALA A 279 -10.21 -17.99 26.60
C ALA A 279 -9.11 -18.02 25.51
N CYS A 280 -8.85 -16.89 24.84
CA CYS A 280 -7.70 -16.78 23.94
C CYS A 280 -6.38 -16.91 24.72
N ALA A 281 -6.24 -16.21 25.86
CA ALA A 281 -5.02 -16.25 26.68
C ALA A 281 -4.68 -17.67 27.16
N GLY A 282 -5.68 -18.42 27.65
CA GLY A 282 -5.53 -19.84 28.02
C GLY A 282 -5.21 -20.78 26.84
N SER A 283 -5.34 -20.30 25.60
CA SER A 283 -5.00 -21.02 24.36
C SER A 283 -3.65 -20.57 23.76
N GLY A 284 -2.86 -19.77 24.50
CA GLY A 284 -1.59 -19.21 24.04
C GLY A 284 -1.74 -18.12 22.96
N ALA A 285 -2.88 -17.40 22.95
CA ALA A 285 -3.23 -16.43 21.92
C ALA A 285 -3.81 -15.13 22.52
N ALA A 286 -3.80 -14.06 21.74
CA ALA A 286 -4.55 -12.83 22.05
C ALA A 286 -5.92 -12.86 21.37
N VAL A 287 -6.86 -11.98 21.76
CA VAL A 287 -8.05 -11.72 20.93
C VAL A 287 -7.58 -11.01 19.65
N ALA A 288 -8.03 -11.48 18.48
CA ALA A 288 -7.61 -10.95 17.20
C ALA A 288 -8.02 -9.48 17.03
N LYS A 289 -7.13 -8.68 16.43
CA LYS A 289 -7.40 -7.31 16.01
C LYS A 289 -8.24 -7.29 14.73
N VAL A 290 -8.83 -6.13 14.40
CA VAL A 290 -9.65 -5.99 13.19
C VAL A 290 -8.85 -6.24 11.92
N GLY A 291 -7.66 -5.62 11.76
CA GLY A 291 -6.81 -5.86 10.60
C GLY A 291 -6.42 -7.32 10.46
N GLN A 292 -6.08 -7.98 11.56
CA GLN A 292 -5.77 -9.42 11.57
C GLN A 292 -6.93 -10.28 11.05
N LEU A 293 -8.18 -9.99 11.44
CA LEU A 293 -9.34 -10.70 10.88
C LEU A 293 -9.49 -10.47 9.37
N TYR A 294 -9.28 -9.25 8.88
CA TYR A 294 -9.37 -8.93 7.45
C TYR A 294 -8.24 -9.59 6.64
N ALA A 295 -7.00 -9.57 7.14
CA ALA A 295 -5.88 -10.26 6.52
C ALA A 295 -6.13 -11.78 6.45
N ALA A 296 -6.59 -12.39 7.55
CA ALA A 296 -6.94 -13.81 7.56
C ALA A 296 -8.10 -14.14 6.61
N TRP A 297 -9.12 -13.28 6.52
CA TRP A 297 -10.22 -13.43 5.56
C TRP A 297 -9.76 -13.38 4.10
N LYS A 298 -9.00 -12.36 3.71
CA LYS A 298 -8.62 -12.09 2.31
C LYS A 298 -7.44 -12.95 1.84
N LEU A 299 -6.43 -13.15 2.69
CA LEU A 299 -5.13 -13.74 2.32
C LEU A 299 -4.99 -15.18 2.82
N GLN A 300 -5.65 -15.55 3.93
CA GLN A 300 -5.64 -16.93 4.48
C GLN A 300 -6.98 -17.66 4.25
N LEU A 301 -7.90 -17.06 3.48
CA LEU A 301 -9.22 -17.60 3.12
C LEU A 301 -10.07 -18.07 4.34
N LEU A 302 -9.96 -17.37 5.48
CA LEU A 302 -10.73 -17.68 6.68
C LEU A 302 -12.22 -17.42 6.46
N ASP A 303 -12.98 -18.49 6.21
CA ASP A 303 -14.43 -18.47 5.99
C ASP A 303 -15.17 -19.00 7.23
N ARG A 304 -15.87 -18.12 7.97
CA ARG A 304 -16.57 -18.50 9.21
C ARG A 304 -17.88 -17.75 9.37
N CYS A 305 -18.97 -18.47 9.16
CA CYS A 305 -20.34 -18.04 9.47
C CYS A 305 -20.63 -18.03 10.99
N GLU A 306 -19.83 -17.33 11.80
CA GLU A 306 -20.06 -17.26 13.24
C GLU A 306 -19.54 -15.95 13.85
N ALA A 307 -20.46 -15.18 14.42
CA ALA A 307 -20.18 -13.92 15.10
C ALA A 307 -19.26 -14.13 16.31
N GLY A 308 -18.12 -13.44 16.33
CA GLY A 308 -17.14 -13.51 17.41
C GLY A 308 -16.56 -12.15 17.79
N TRP A 309 -16.12 -12.03 19.04
CA TRP A 309 -15.44 -10.86 19.56
C TRP A 309 -14.08 -10.63 18.89
N LEU A 310 -13.73 -9.34 18.73
CA LEU A 310 -12.40 -8.84 18.36
C LEU A 310 -11.86 -7.88 19.42
N GLY A 311 -10.56 -7.57 19.37
CA GLY A 311 -9.85 -6.80 20.40
C GLY A 311 -10.38 -5.38 20.65
N ASP A 312 -10.93 -4.72 19.62
CA ASP A 312 -11.63 -3.42 19.75
C ASP A 312 -12.94 -3.53 20.56
N GLY A 313 -13.45 -4.76 20.77
CA GLY A 313 -14.76 -5.02 21.35
C GLY A 313 -15.91 -4.93 20.37
N SER A 314 -15.62 -4.89 19.07
CA SER A 314 -16.63 -5.17 18.04
C SER A 314 -16.91 -6.67 17.95
N VAL A 315 -18.03 -7.02 17.32
CA VAL A 315 -18.35 -8.39 16.97
C VAL A 315 -18.43 -8.50 15.46
N ARG A 316 -17.60 -9.37 14.88
CA ARG A 316 -17.47 -9.54 13.42
C ARG A 316 -17.45 -11.01 13.02
N TYR A 317 -17.59 -11.28 11.73
CA TYR A 317 -17.38 -12.61 11.15
C TYR A 317 -17.00 -12.53 9.66
N PRO A 318 -16.03 -13.32 9.17
CA PRO A 318 -15.55 -13.29 7.79
C PRO A 318 -16.32 -14.27 6.90
N ILE A 319 -16.67 -13.84 5.68
CA ILE A 319 -17.32 -14.69 4.66
C ILE A 319 -16.48 -14.64 3.38
N VAL A 320 -15.89 -15.78 3.01
CA VAL A 320 -15.21 -15.96 1.71
C VAL A 320 -16.21 -16.46 0.68
N ASN A 321 -17.00 -17.47 1.03
CA ASN A 321 -18.00 -18.08 0.15
C ASN A 321 -19.39 -17.63 0.58
N PRO A 322 -20.09 -16.73 -0.16
CA PRO A 322 -21.38 -16.18 0.23
C PRO A 322 -22.46 -17.25 0.38
N ARG A 323 -23.36 -17.09 1.36
CA ARG A 323 -24.39 -18.10 1.67
C ARG A 323 -25.71 -17.41 1.98
N ALA A 324 -26.82 -17.93 1.46
CA ALA A 324 -28.15 -17.31 1.63
C ALA A 324 -28.54 -17.06 3.11
N ARG A 325 -28.11 -17.95 4.02
CA ARG A 325 -28.35 -17.82 5.48
C ARG A 325 -27.19 -17.16 6.25
N CYS A 326 -26.20 -16.59 5.57
CA CYS A 326 -25.03 -16.00 6.23
C CYS A 326 -24.34 -14.88 5.46
N GLY A 327 -24.41 -13.66 5.99
CA GLY A 327 -23.69 -12.50 5.45
C GLY A 327 -24.20 -11.97 4.10
N GLY A 328 -25.21 -12.59 3.48
CA GLY A 328 -25.78 -12.16 2.21
C GLY A 328 -25.01 -12.68 0.99
N GLN A 329 -25.13 -11.97 -0.14
CA GLN A 329 -24.69 -12.45 -1.46
C GLN A 329 -23.23 -12.09 -1.85
N ARG A 330 -22.57 -11.19 -1.13
CA ARG A 330 -21.18 -10.78 -1.40
C ARG A 330 -20.21 -11.36 -0.35
N PRO A 331 -18.92 -11.57 -0.67
CA PRO A 331 -17.91 -11.87 0.35
C PRO A 331 -17.67 -10.66 1.27
N GLY A 332 -16.81 -10.82 2.27
CA GLY A 332 -16.36 -9.74 3.17
C GLY A 332 -16.48 -10.07 4.66
N VAL A 333 -15.83 -9.26 5.48
CA VAL A 333 -16.02 -9.26 6.94
C VAL A 333 -17.30 -8.48 7.27
N ARG A 334 -18.22 -9.12 8.01
CA ARG A 334 -19.46 -8.50 8.48
C ARG A 334 -19.27 -7.94 9.88
N ASN A 335 -19.78 -6.74 10.10
CA ASN A 335 -19.70 -6.02 11.37
C ASN A 335 -21.09 -5.98 12.03
N LEU A 336 -21.20 -6.46 13.27
CA LEU A 336 -22.42 -6.39 14.10
C LEU A 336 -22.36 -5.25 15.14
N GLY A 337 -21.40 -4.33 15.00
CA GLY A 337 -21.20 -3.19 15.87
C GLY A 337 -20.50 -3.55 17.18
N PHE A 338 -20.77 -2.77 18.21
CA PHE A 338 -20.13 -2.83 19.53
C PHE A 338 -21.17 -3.19 20.62
N PRO A 339 -21.63 -4.45 20.68
CA PRO A 339 -22.60 -4.89 21.68
C PRO A 339 -22.04 -4.82 23.11
N ASP A 340 -22.93 -4.84 24.11
CA ASP A 340 -22.51 -4.78 25.51
C ASP A 340 -21.56 -5.93 25.89
N LYS A 341 -20.38 -5.57 26.39
CA LYS A 341 -19.26 -6.46 26.68
C LYS A 341 -19.53 -7.46 27.82
N LYS A 342 -20.48 -7.17 28.71
CA LYS A 342 -20.78 -7.99 29.90
C LYS A 342 -21.93 -8.97 29.63
N HIS A 343 -23.00 -8.51 28.99
CA HIS A 343 -24.27 -9.23 28.91
C HIS A 343 -24.49 -9.97 27.57
N ARG A 344 -23.78 -9.61 26.50
CA ARG A 344 -23.93 -10.27 25.19
C ARG A 344 -22.87 -11.37 25.03
N LEU A 345 -23.27 -12.49 24.44
CA LEU A 345 -22.46 -13.70 24.34
C LEU A 345 -22.21 -14.06 22.88
N PHE A 346 -20.95 -14.21 22.50
CA PHE A 346 -20.50 -14.56 21.14
C PHE A 346 -19.37 -15.60 21.17
N GLY A 347 -18.88 -16.02 20.00
CA GLY A 347 -17.59 -16.70 19.94
C GLY A 347 -16.43 -15.71 20.10
N VAL A 348 -15.20 -16.14 19.80
CA VAL A 348 -14.04 -15.24 19.75
C VAL A 348 -13.08 -15.65 18.65
N TYR A 349 -12.58 -14.67 17.91
CA TYR A 349 -11.43 -14.87 17.03
C TYR A 349 -10.16 -14.58 17.83
N CYS A 350 -9.27 -15.56 17.90
CA CYS A 350 -7.97 -15.43 18.55
C CYS A 350 -6.87 -15.31 17.49
N TYR A 351 -5.86 -14.49 17.77
CA TYR A 351 -4.63 -14.39 16.98
C TYR A 351 -3.48 -15.01 17.77
N ARG A 352 -2.81 -15.98 17.17
CA ARG A 352 -1.56 -16.54 17.69
C ARG A 352 -0.40 -15.66 17.22
N ALA A 353 0.61 -15.43 18.06
CA ALA A 353 1.82 -14.71 17.63
C ALA A 353 2.86 -15.69 17.04
N PRO A 354 3.71 -15.27 16.10
CA PRO A 354 4.85 -16.08 15.64
C PRO A 354 5.69 -16.56 16.83
N GLY A 355 6.13 -17.82 16.81
CA GLY A 355 6.96 -18.40 17.88
C GLY A 355 6.24 -18.79 19.18
N SER A 356 4.93 -18.55 19.31
CA SER A 356 4.16 -19.02 20.48
C SER A 356 3.83 -20.51 20.38
N ARG A 357 4.03 -21.27 21.46
CA ARG A 357 3.77 -22.71 21.54
C ARG A 357 2.28 -22.99 21.37
N ASP A 358 1.92 -23.93 20.49
CA ASP A 358 0.54 -24.42 20.39
C ASP A 358 0.26 -25.47 21.48
N PRO A 359 -0.70 -25.25 22.40
CA PRO A 359 -1.10 -26.27 23.37
C PRO A 359 -1.83 -27.45 22.72
N GLY A 360 -2.38 -27.27 21.51
CA GLY A 360 -3.11 -28.30 20.76
C GLY A 360 -2.22 -29.38 20.15
N ALA A 361 -1.05 -29.01 19.64
CA ALA A 361 -0.06 -29.92 19.05
C ALA A 361 0.41 -31.02 20.02
N ALA A 362 0.43 -30.75 21.33
CA ALA A 362 0.75 -31.76 22.35
C ALA A 362 -0.35 -32.82 22.54
N ARG A 363 -1.57 -32.59 22.04
CA ARG A 363 -2.75 -33.45 22.26
C ARG A 363 -3.07 -34.40 21.11
N TRP A 364 -2.36 -34.29 19.98
CA TRP A 364 -2.45 -35.18 18.83
C TRP A 364 -1.03 -35.55 18.40
N GLY A 365 -0.59 -36.74 18.79
CA GLY A 365 0.82 -37.17 18.73
C GLY A 365 1.37 -37.43 17.32
N TRP A 366 1.54 -36.36 16.53
CA TRP A 366 2.31 -36.36 15.29
C TRP A 366 3.55 -35.48 15.48
N GLY A 367 4.57 -36.08 16.09
CA GLY A 367 5.87 -35.43 16.27
C GLY A 367 6.55 -35.24 14.91
N TRP A 368 6.64 -34.00 14.45
CA TRP A 368 7.58 -33.61 13.40
C TRP A 368 8.99 -33.82 13.95
N ARG A 369 9.63 -34.91 13.52
CA ARG A 369 11.06 -35.13 13.80
C ARG A 369 11.87 -34.08 13.05
N ASP A 370 12.81 -33.49 13.77
CA ASP A 370 13.78 -32.52 13.26
C ASP A 370 14.55 -33.10 12.06
N PRO A 371 14.54 -32.44 10.88
CA PRO A 371 15.28 -32.91 9.70
C PRO A 371 16.79 -32.99 9.88
N SER A 372 17.36 -32.32 10.90
CA SER A 372 18.81 -32.29 11.15
C SER A 372 19.37 -33.53 11.86
N ALA A 373 18.51 -34.47 12.28
CA ALA A 373 18.90 -35.64 13.07
C ALA A 373 19.28 -36.90 12.24
N TRP A 374 20.01 -36.73 11.14
CA TRP A 374 20.62 -37.85 10.40
C TRP A 374 22.13 -37.91 10.61
N ARG A 375 22.57 -38.87 11.45
CA ARG A 375 23.96 -39.33 11.46
C ARG A 375 24.05 -40.64 10.65
N PRO A 376 24.90 -40.73 9.62
CA PRO A 376 25.13 -42.01 8.95
C PRO A 376 25.85 -42.97 9.91
N LEU A 377 25.36 -44.21 9.99
CA LEU A 377 26.11 -45.30 10.58
C LEU A 377 27.19 -45.74 9.58
N HIS A 378 28.44 -45.82 10.02
CA HIS A 378 29.49 -46.48 9.26
C HIS A 378 29.22 -47.99 9.21
N VAL A 379 29.47 -48.57 8.04
CA VAL A 379 29.64 -50.01 7.82
C VAL A 379 31.14 -50.29 7.71
#